data_AF-A0A347TJF5-F1
#
_entry.id   AF-A0A347TJF5-F1
#
_cell.length_a   1.000
_cell.length_b   1.000
_cell.length_c   1.000
_cell.angle_alpha   90.00
_cell.angle_beta   90.00
_cell.angle_gamma   90.00
#
_symmetry.space_group_name_H-M   'P 1'
#
loop_
_entity.id
_entity.type
_entity.pdbx_description
1 polymer ?
#
loop_
_entity_poly.entity_id
_entity_poly.type
_entity_poly.pdbx_seq_one_letter_code
_entity_poly.pdbx_strand_id
1 'polypeptide(L)'
;MKLIILLFFALLNLNADSSFNKINMNANFYIYQGEKKSDNMNFIYDISIYHNTKDEFTSKSYCFLASKKNMKLNFDNKSKYKICLNNKNKIFVYILNKSNRYTKSKDFDASINNISLKIKGNKHTCKKNANTYALLHTNINKCLKNINNKS
;
A
#
# COMPACT_ATOMS: atom_id res chain seq x y z
N MET A 1 35.75 -7.46 32.50
CA MET A 1 35.27 -8.27 31.35
C MET A 1 33.85 -7.95 30.89
N LYS A 2 32.86 -7.70 31.77
CA LYS A 2 31.47 -7.39 31.37
C LYS A 2 31.28 -6.05 30.62
N LEU A 3 32.10 -5.03 30.91
CA LEU A 3 31.99 -3.70 30.28
C LEU A 3 32.42 -3.68 28.80
N ILE A 4 33.38 -4.53 28.43
CA ILE A 4 33.94 -4.58 27.07
C ILE A 4 32.95 -5.22 26.09
N ILE A 5 32.13 -6.17 26.57
CA ILE A 5 31.11 -6.85 25.75
C ILE A 5 29.96 -5.88 25.40
N LEU A 6 29.58 -4.97 26.30
CA LEU A 6 28.54 -3.95 26.05
C LEU A 6 28.98 -2.89 25.03
N LEU A 7 30.26 -2.50 25.04
CA LEU A 7 30.84 -1.58 24.04
C LEU A 7 30.83 -2.21 22.63
N PHE A 8 31.06 -3.52 22.53
CA PHE A 8 30.97 -4.24 21.25
C PHE A 8 29.53 -4.26 20.69
N PHE A 9 28.50 -4.46 21.53
CA PHE A 9 27.11 -4.38 21.07
C PHE A 9 26.68 -2.96 20.68
N ALA A 10 27.21 -1.92 21.33
CA ALA A 10 26.94 -0.53 20.95
C ALA A 10 27.57 -0.17 19.59
N LEU A 11 28.78 -0.67 19.30
CA LEU A 11 29.47 -0.45 18.02
C LEU A 11 28.86 -1.23 16.85
N LEU A 12 28.28 -2.41 17.10
CA LEU A 12 27.57 -3.18 16.06
C LEU A 12 26.26 -2.51 15.60
N ASN A 13 25.68 -1.61 16.39
CA ASN A 13 24.44 -0.89 16.05
C ASN A 13 24.68 0.43 15.29
N LEU A 14 25.94 0.84 15.05
CA LEU A 14 26.26 2.14 14.46
C LEU A 14 26.33 2.15 12.92
N ASN A 15 26.29 1.00 12.24
CA ASN A 15 26.43 0.94 10.77
C ASN A 15 25.41 0.01 10.07
N ALA A 16 24.27 -0.25 10.69
CA ALA A 16 23.14 -0.82 9.96
C ALA A 16 22.40 0.32 9.23
N ASP A 17 23.00 0.86 8.15
CA ASP A 17 22.31 1.76 7.23
C ASP A 17 21.31 0.94 6.39
N SER A 18 20.27 0.43 7.06
CA SER A 18 19.17 -0.27 6.41
C SER A 18 18.39 0.77 5.62
N SER A 19 18.79 0.97 4.37
CA SER A 19 18.05 1.79 3.43
C SER A 19 16.75 1.07 3.05
N PHE A 20 15.64 1.78 3.22
CA PHE A 20 14.30 1.27 2.88
C PHE A 20 13.71 2.11 1.75
N ASN A 21 13.11 1.43 0.78
CA ASN A 21 12.21 2.05 -0.17
C ASN A 21 10.82 2.16 0.46
N LYS A 22 10.28 3.38 0.50
CA LYS A 22 8.90 3.64 0.90
C LYS A 22 8.01 3.66 -0.32
N ILE A 23 7.06 2.74 -0.40
CA ILE A 23 6.04 2.68 -1.44
C ILE A 23 4.76 3.28 -0.84
N ASN A 24 4.33 4.40 -1.41
CA ASN A 24 3.09 5.08 -1.07
C ASN A 24 2.18 5.09 -2.30
N MET A 25 0.93 4.70 -2.13
CA MET A 25 -0.07 4.75 -3.18
C MET A 25 -1.33 5.45 -2.69
N ASN A 26 -1.84 6.36 -3.50
CA ASN A 26 -3.15 6.97 -3.32
C ASN A 26 -4.05 6.49 -4.45
N ALA A 27 -5.07 5.73 -4.11
CA ALA A 27 -6.01 5.15 -5.06
C ALA A 27 -7.39 5.74 -4.84
N ASN A 28 -8.04 6.14 -5.92
CA ASN A 28 -9.42 6.63 -5.87
C ASN A 28 -10.36 5.57 -6.43
N PHE A 29 -11.40 5.25 -5.67
CA PHE A 29 -12.38 4.23 -5.99
C PHE A 29 -13.79 4.79 -5.90
N TYR A 30 -14.68 4.28 -6.74
CA TYR A 30 -16.12 4.34 -6.50
C TYR A 30 -16.55 3.03 -5.84
N ILE A 31 -17.38 3.13 -4.80
CA ILE A 31 -17.98 1.99 -4.12
C ILE A 31 -19.46 1.95 -4.47
N TYR A 32 -19.97 0.74 -4.67
CA TYR A 32 -21.35 0.49 -5.04
C TYR A 32 -22.00 -0.41 -4.00
N GLN A 33 -23.25 -0.13 -3.65
CA GLN A 33 -24.11 -1.01 -2.86
C GLN A 33 -25.43 -1.17 -3.61
N GLY A 34 -25.56 -2.26 -4.37
CA GLY A 34 -26.57 -2.35 -5.42
C GLY A 34 -26.39 -1.22 -6.44
N GLU A 35 -27.44 -0.46 -6.71
CA GLU A 35 -27.41 0.67 -7.66
C GLU A 35 -26.82 1.96 -7.08
N LYS A 36 -26.67 2.04 -5.75
CA LYS A 36 -26.16 3.25 -5.10
C LYS A 36 -24.65 3.36 -5.28
N LYS A 37 -24.19 4.50 -5.80
CA LYS A 37 -22.77 4.81 -6.03
C LYS A 37 -22.28 5.86 -5.02
N SER A 38 -21.09 5.65 -4.45
CA SER A 38 -20.42 6.65 -3.61
C SER A 38 -19.80 7.78 -4.44
N ASP A 39 -19.41 8.87 -3.76
CA ASP A 39 -18.43 9.81 -4.31
C ASP A 39 -17.09 9.12 -4.63
N ASN A 40 -16.21 9.82 -5.34
CA ASN A 40 -14.87 9.32 -5.62
C ASN A 40 -14.03 9.31 -4.33
N MET A 41 -13.87 8.13 -3.73
CA MET A 41 -13.27 7.97 -2.42
C MET A 41 -11.77 7.68 -2.52
N ASN A 42 -10.97 8.39 -1.73
CA ASN A 42 -9.52 8.19 -1.66
C ASN A 42 -9.11 7.16 -0.59
N PHE A 43 -8.26 6.23 -1.01
CA PHE A 43 -7.68 5.15 -0.21
C PHE A 43 -6.15 5.14 -0.32
N ILE A 44 -5.49 4.71 0.74
CA ILE A 44 -4.03 4.77 0.88
C ILE A 44 -3.47 3.36 1.06
N TYR A 45 -2.34 3.08 0.42
CA TYR A 45 -1.51 1.92 0.67
C TYR A 45 -0.08 2.38 0.91
N ASP A 46 0.48 2.02 2.07
CA ASP A 46 1.82 2.40 2.49
C ASP A 46 2.58 1.15 2.96
N ILE A 47 3.78 0.93 2.42
CA ILE A 47 4.69 -0.13 2.85
C ILE A 47 6.15 0.34 2.74
N SER A 48 7.00 -0.13 3.64
CA SER A 48 8.45 0.02 3.54
C SER A 48 9.06 -1.33 3.21
N ILE A 49 9.95 -1.36 2.21
CA ILE A 49 10.66 -2.58 1.79
C ILE A 49 12.17 -2.32 1.74
N TYR A 50 12.97 -3.35 2.00
CA TYR A 50 14.43 -3.24 1.96
C TYR A 50 14.94 -2.90 0.55
N HIS A 51 16.01 -2.11 0.49
CA HIS A 51 16.62 -1.59 -0.74
C HIS A 51 17.30 -2.64 -1.64
N ASN A 52 17.44 -3.89 -1.18
CA ASN A 52 18.10 -4.97 -1.92
C ASN A 52 17.18 -6.19 -2.12
N THR A 53 16.05 -5.99 -2.79
CA THR A 53 15.29 -7.12 -3.35
C THR A 53 16.06 -7.59 -4.60
N LYS A 54 16.91 -8.61 -4.44
CA LYS A 54 17.57 -9.28 -5.59
C LYS A 54 16.54 -9.78 -6.60
N ASP A 55 15.36 -10.11 -6.10
CA ASP A 55 14.21 -10.56 -6.86
C ASP A 55 13.21 -9.44 -7.13
N GLU A 56 12.32 -9.66 -8.10
CA GLU A 56 11.18 -8.78 -8.33
C GLU A 56 10.31 -8.70 -7.07
N PHE A 57 9.85 -7.48 -6.76
CA PHE A 57 8.84 -7.28 -5.74
C PHE A 57 7.58 -8.04 -6.15
N THR A 58 7.13 -8.97 -5.31
CA THR A 58 5.91 -9.75 -5.52
C THR A 58 4.83 -9.37 -4.53
N SER A 59 3.59 -9.29 -5.00
CA SER A 59 2.42 -9.14 -4.15
C SER A 59 1.26 -9.93 -4.76
N LYS A 60 0.40 -10.54 -3.95
CA LYS A 60 -0.83 -11.18 -4.48
C LYS A 60 -1.96 -10.16 -4.65
N SER A 61 -1.89 -9.05 -3.92
CA SER A 61 -2.90 -7.99 -3.94
C SER A 61 -2.41 -6.72 -3.25
N TYR A 62 -2.89 -5.57 -3.69
CA TYR A 62 -2.71 -4.29 -3.01
C TYR A 62 -3.99 -3.94 -2.26
N CYS A 63 -3.91 -3.86 -0.93
CA CYS A 63 -5.04 -3.60 -0.06
C CYS A 63 -4.96 -2.19 0.53
N PHE A 64 -5.77 -1.29 -0.02
CA PHE A 64 -5.83 0.11 0.36
C PHE A 64 -6.82 0.32 1.51
N LEU A 65 -6.46 1.19 2.45
CA LEU A 65 -7.28 1.59 3.59
C LEU A 65 -7.86 2.97 3.35
N ALA A 66 -9.08 3.21 3.81
CA ALA A 66 -9.69 4.54 3.72
C ALA A 66 -8.79 5.57 4.44
N SER A 67 -8.58 6.73 3.81
CA SER A 67 -7.87 7.83 4.47
C SER A 67 -8.62 8.28 5.73
N LYS A 68 -7.91 8.86 6.71
CA LYS A 68 -8.55 9.40 7.93
C LYS A 68 -9.71 10.37 7.63
N LYS A 69 -9.62 11.13 6.54
CA LYS A 69 -10.67 12.06 6.10
C LYS A 69 -11.92 11.35 5.57
N ASN A 70 -11.73 10.17 4.96
CA ASN A 70 -12.81 9.36 4.36
C ASN A 70 -13.35 8.29 5.30
N MET A 71 -12.85 8.22 6.54
CA MET A 71 -13.32 7.26 7.57
C MET A 71 -14.77 7.49 8.01
N LYS A 72 -15.38 8.63 7.67
CA LYS A 72 -16.78 8.98 8.02
C LYS A 72 -17.81 8.60 6.95
N LEU A 73 -17.40 7.97 5.85
CA LEU A 73 -18.31 7.72 4.73
C LEU A 73 -19.07 6.41 4.93
N ASN A 74 -20.37 6.53 5.14
CA ASN A 74 -21.27 5.42 5.39
C ASN A 74 -22.50 5.52 4.49
N PHE A 75 -22.84 4.42 3.84
CA PHE A 75 -24.24 4.05 3.76
C PHE A 75 -24.65 3.64 5.20
N ASP A 76 -25.68 4.28 5.76
CA ASP A 76 -26.30 3.90 7.05
C ASP A 76 -25.39 3.90 8.29
N ASN A 77 -24.48 4.89 8.41
CA ASN A 77 -23.62 5.08 9.59
C ASN A 77 -22.67 3.91 9.98
N LYS A 78 -22.39 2.97 9.08
CA LYS A 78 -21.33 1.95 9.27
C LYS A 78 -20.50 1.76 8.00
N SER A 79 -19.17 1.75 8.18
CA SER A 79 -18.14 1.10 7.36
C SER A 79 -16.84 1.90 7.27
N LYS A 80 -15.81 1.41 7.99
CA LYS A 80 -14.43 1.64 7.58
C LYS A 80 -14.13 0.61 6.48
N TYR A 81 -13.86 1.08 5.26
CA TYR A 81 -13.57 0.21 4.11
C TYR A 81 -12.09 -0.12 4.01
N LYS A 82 -11.81 -1.33 3.50
CA LYS A 82 -10.53 -1.74 2.95
C LYS A 82 -10.80 -2.32 1.56
N ILE A 83 -10.12 -1.82 0.55
CA ILE A 83 -10.31 -2.26 -0.84
C ILE A 83 -9.06 -2.98 -1.29
N CYS A 84 -9.18 -4.22 -1.78
CA CYS A 84 -8.05 -4.99 -2.29
C CYS A 84 -8.16 -5.21 -3.79
N LEU A 85 -7.14 -4.79 -4.54
CA LEU A 85 -6.94 -5.07 -5.96
C LEU A 85 -5.98 -6.26 -6.11
N ASN A 86 -6.45 -7.38 -6.65
CA ASN A 86 -5.63 -8.59 -6.78
C ASN A 86 -4.93 -8.70 -8.15
N ASN A 87 -4.06 -9.70 -8.27
CA ASN A 87 -3.31 -9.99 -9.49
C ASN A 87 -4.15 -10.36 -10.74
N LYS A 88 -5.43 -10.66 -10.58
CA LYS A 88 -6.40 -10.88 -11.67
C LYS A 88 -7.20 -9.62 -12.01
N ASN A 89 -6.75 -8.43 -11.57
CA ASN A 89 -7.47 -7.17 -11.66
C ASN A 89 -8.86 -7.17 -10.98
N LYS A 90 -9.15 -8.13 -10.11
CA LYS A 90 -10.40 -8.16 -9.35
C LYS A 90 -10.27 -7.26 -8.12
N ILE A 91 -11.32 -6.49 -7.87
CA ILE A 91 -11.44 -5.61 -6.71
C ILE A 91 -12.36 -6.28 -5.70
N PHE A 92 -11.94 -6.27 -4.43
CA PHE A 92 -12.74 -6.79 -3.33
C PHE A 92 -12.91 -5.70 -2.26
N VAL A 93 -14.14 -5.50 -1.83
CA VAL A 93 -14.47 -4.59 -0.74
C VAL A 93 -14.53 -5.38 0.57
N TYR A 94 -13.84 -4.89 1.58
CA TYR A 94 -13.87 -5.40 2.94
C TYR A 94 -14.41 -4.32 3.87
N ILE A 95 -15.27 -4.74 4.80
CA ILE A 95 -15.90 -3.87 5.79
C ILE A 95 -15.33 -4.21 7.17
N LEU A 96 -14.96 -3.19 7.94
CA LEU A 96 -14.60 -3.39 9.33
C LEU A 96 -15.85 -3.69 10.17
N ASN A 97 -15.87 -4.86 10.79
CA ASN A 97 -16.94 -5.27 11.68
C ASN A 97 -16.75 -4.72 13.12
N LYS A 98 -17.74 -4.95 13.99
CA LYS A 98 -17.72 -4.50 15.39
C LYS A 98 -16.55 -5.07 16.20
N SER A 99 -16.00 -6.22 15.80
CA SER A 99 -14.83 -6.85 16.42
C SER A 99 -13.50 -6.30 15.87
N ASN A 100 -13.51 -5.16 15.17
CA ASN A 100 -12.34 -4.57 14.52
C ASN A 100 -11.62 -5.49 13.53
N ARG A 101 -12.36 -6.38 12.86
CA ARG A 101 -11.84 -7.24 11.79
C ARG A 101 -12.45 -6.88 10.45
N TYR A 102 -11.63 -6.89 9.41
CA TYR A 102 -12.09 -6.68 8.03
C TYR A 102 -12.62 -7.99 7.46
N THR A 103 -13.88 -8.00 7.03
CA THR A 103 -14.51 -9.14 6.35
C THR A 103 -14.90 -8.76 4.94
N LYS A 104 -14.66 -9.66 3.98
CA LYS A 104 -15.04 -9.46 2.58
C LYS A 104 -16.56 -9.34 2.51
N SER A 105 -17.07 -8.29 1.87
CA SER A 105 -18.50 -8.14 1.62
C SER A 105 -18.88 -8.62 0.23
N LYS A 106 -20.08 -9.17 0.11
CA LYS A 106 -20.73 -9.48 -1.19
C LYS A 106 -21.71 -8.37 -1.61
N ASP A 107 -22.13 -7.54 -0.66
CA ASP A 107 -23.13 -6.49 -0.89
C ASP A 107 -22.51 -5.22 -1.48
N PHE A 108 -21.17 -5.17 -1.54
CA PHE A 108 -20.42 -4.03 -2.00
C PHE A 108 -19.45 -4.40 -3.10
N ASP A 109 -19.53 -3.65 -4.19
CA ASP A 109 -18.59 -3.67 -5.29
C ASP A 109 -17.78 -2.38 -5.34
N ALA A 110 -16.68 -2.39 -6.09
CA ALA A 110 -15.90 -1.18 -6.33
C ALA A 110 -15.27 -1.17 -7.71
N SER A 111 -15.19 0.03 -8.28
CA SER A 111 -14.43 0.31 -9.50
C SER A 111 -13.28 1.26 -9.18
N ILE A 112 -12.16 1.06 -9.86
CA ILE A 112 -10.97 1.89 -9.69
C ILE A 112 -10.95 3.01 -10.71
N ASN A 113 -10.78 4.24 -10.24
CA ASN A 113 -10.64 5.39 -11.12
C ASN A 113 -9.16 5.57 -11.49
N ASN A 114 -8.30 5.77 -10.50
CA ASN A 114 -6.86 5.89 -10.69
C ASN A 114 -6.08 5.53 -9.42
N ILE A 115 -4.80 5.22 -9.60
CA ILE A 115 -3.80 5.01 -8.56
C ILE A 115 -2.62 5.92 -8.88
N SER A 116 -2.26 6.78 -7.95
CA SER A 116 -1.00 7.50 -7.94
C SER A 116 0.00 6.75 -7.07
N LEU A 117 1.11 6.30 -7.68
CA LEU A 117 2.23 5.61 -7.03
C LEU A 117 3.36 6.61 -6.81
N LYS A 118 3.91 6.60 -5.59
CA LYS A 118 5.17 7.27 -5.24
C LYS A 118 6.06 6.27 -4.51
N ILE A 119 7.26 6.01 -5.05
CA ILE A 119 8.29 5.23 -4.38
C ILE A 119 9.45 6.15 -4.03
N LYS A 120 9.88 6.19 -2.77
CA LYS A 120 11.00 6.98 -2.29
C LYS A 120 12.08 6.05 -1.75
N GLY A 121 13.27 6.08 -2.36
CA GLY A 121 14.50 5.55 -1.77
C GLY A 121 15.29 6.65 -1.06
N ASN A 122 16.56 6.39 -0.76
CA ASN A 122 17.41 7.34 -0.02
C ASN A 122 17.58 8.67 -0.74
N LYS A 123 17.97 8.63 -2.02
CA LYS A 123 18.26 9.83 -2.84
C LYS A 123 17.28 10.05 -3.98
N HIS A 124 16.51 9.02 -4.35
CA HIS A 124 15.69 9.00 -5.55
C HIS A 124 14.21 8.83 -5.22
N THR A 125 13.36 9.48 -6.03
CA THR A 125 11.91 9.30 -5.98
C THR A 125 11.40 8.92 -7.37
N CYS A 126 10.51 7.95 -7.43
CA CYS A 126 9.77 7.56 -8.63
C CYS A 126 8.28 7.87 -8.44
N LYS A 127 7.65 8.47 -9.45
CA LYS A 127 6.20 8.70 -9.47
C LYS A 127 5.59 8.10 -10.73
N LYS A 128 4.48 7.39 -10.61
CA LYS A 128 3.75 6.77 -11.72
C LYS A 128 2.26 6.79 -11.45
N ASN A 129 1.46 6.62 -12.51
CA ASN A 129 0.03 6.39 -12.40
C ASN A 129 -0.32 5.01 -12.94
N ALA A 130 -1.37 4.40 -12.41
CA ALA A 130 -1.92 3.14 -12.87
C ALA A 130 -3.43 3.07 -12.59
N ASN A 131 -4.12 2.15 -13.25
CA ASN A 131 -5.53 1.83 -12.98
C ASN A 131 -5.78 0.32 -12.98
N THR A 132 -4.75 -0.50 -13.19
CA THR A 132 -4.82 -1.97 -13.14
C THR A 132 -3.70 -2.51 -12.26
N TYR A 133 -3.88 -3.73 -11.76
CA TYR A 133 -2.85 -4.42 -11.00
C TYR A 133 -1.59 -4.60 -11.83
N ALA A 134 -1.71 -5.09 -13.07
CA ALA A 134 -0.58 -5.41 -13.92
C ALA A 134 0.30 -4.19 -14.20
N LEU A 135 -0.32 -3.06 -14.54
CA LEU A 135 0.39 -1.80 -14.76
C LEU A 135 1.01 -1.27 -13.45
N LEU A 136 0.27 -1.31 -12.34
CA LEU A 136 0.78 -0.89 -11.03
C LEU A 136 2.02 -1.71 -10.63
N HIS A 137 1.92 -3.04 -10.74
CA HIS A 137 2.99 -3.97 -10.39
C HIS A 137 4.23 -3.76 -11.26
N THR A 138 4.05 -3.62 -12.57
CA THR A 138 5.12 -3.29 -13.52
C THR A 138 5.81 -1.97 -13.16
N ASN A 139 5.02 -0.95 -12.82
CA ASN A 139 5.55 0.36 -12.42
C ASN A 139 6.35 0.27 -11.11
N ILE A 140 5.89 -0.51 -10.13
CA ILE A 140 6.62 -0.73 -8.88
C ILE A 140 7.99 -1.35 -9.16
N ASN A 141 8.04 -2.48 -9.88
CA ASN A 141 9.28 -3.17 -10.18
C ASN A 141 10.26 -2.31 -10.98
N LYS A 142 9.78 -1.60 -12.01
CA LYS A 142 10.61 -0.65 -12.78
C LYS A 142 11.14 0.49 -11.90
N CYS A 143 10.30 1.07 -11.06
CA CYS A 143 10.72 2.13 -10.14
C CYS A 143 11.77 1.64 -9.14
N LEU A 144 11.56 0.47 -8.52
CA LEU A 144 12.49 -0.09 -7.55
C LEU A 144 13.84 -0.42 -8.18
N LYS A 145 13.85 -1.09 -9.34
CA LYS A 145 15.08 -1.36 -10.09
C LYS A 145 15.85 -0.07 -10.40
N ASN A 146 15.15 0.97 -10.85
CA ASN A 146 15.79 2.25 -11.15
C ASN A 146 16.31 2.99 -9.92
N ILE A 147 15.58 2.94 -8.80
CA ILE A 147 16.00 3.57 -7.54
C ILE A 147 17.24 2.87 -7.01
N ASN A 148 17.20 1.53 -6.92
CA ASN A 148 18.27 0.69 -6.34
C ASN A 148 19.53 0.64 -7.22
N ASN A 149 19.41 0.82 -8.54
CA ASN A 149 20.57 0.89 -9.44
C ASN A 149 21.25 2.27 -9.43
N LYS A 150 20.57 3.32 -8.97
CA LYS A 150 21.08 4.72 -8.99
C LYS A 150 21.51 5.24 -7.61
N SER A 151 21.27 4.46 -6.58
CA SER A 151 21.47 4.75 -5.16
C SER A 151 22.83 4.29 -4.68
#